data_AF-A0A973JQ05-F1
#
_entry.id   AF-A0A973JQ05-F1
#
_cell.length_a   1.000
_cell.length_b   1.000
_cell.length_c   1.000
_cell.angle_alpha   90.00
_cell.angle_beta   90.00
_cell.angle_gamma   90.00
#
_symmetry.space_group_name_H-M   'P 1'
#
loop_
_entity.id
_entity.type
_entity.pdbx_description
1 polymer ?
#
loop_
_entity_poly.entity_id
_entity_poly.type
_entity_poly.pdbx_seq_one_letter_code
_entity_poly.pdbx_strand_id
1 'polypeptide(L)'
;LRESNVKFYLPVDFVVAENMNDGAATKIVTSQEIPQAWAGLDIGPATVRLFSEALQDAKTIIWNGPMGMFEKDAYSRGTFAIARAVADAYATTIVGGGDTDVAVHKAGVADSITFISTGGGASLEFLEGKELPGLAALTDDKN
;
A
#
# COMPACT_ATOMS: atom_id res chain seq x y z
N LEU A 1 14.93 -8.50 -10.45
CA LEU A 1 14.28 -7.22 -10.82
C LEU A 1 14.86 -6.64 -12.10
N ARG A 2 16.15 -6.25 -12.14
CA ARG A 2 16.77 -5.70 -13.36
C ARG A 2 16.80 -6.71 -14.52
N GLU A 3 17.08 -7.97 -14.23
CA GLU A 3 17.08 -9.05 -15.23
C GLU A 3 15.67 -9.47 -15.66
N SER A 4 14.66 -9.23 -14.82
CA SER A 4 13.27 -9.61 -15.07
C SER A 4 12.46 -8.50 -15.75
N ASN A 5 13.10 -7.40 -16.15
CA ASN A 5 12.47 -6.20 -16.73
C ASN A 5 11.27 -5.66 -15.92
N VAL A 6 11.32 -5.84 -14.60
CA VAL A 6 10.27 -5.35 -13.70
C VAL A 6 10.57 -3.90 -13.35
N LYS A 7 9.64 -2.99 -13.66
CA LYS A 7 9.70 -1.62 -13.18
C LYS A 7 9.58 -1.62 -11.66
N PHE A 8 10.58 -1.09 -10.98
CA PHE A 8 10.67 -1.10 -9.53
C PHE A 8 10.81 0.33 -9.03
N TYR A 9 9.88 0.75 -8.17
CA TYR A 9 9.77 2.11 -7.67
C TYR A 9 10.00 2.11 -6.16
N LEU A 10 10.80 3.07 -5.69
CA LEU A 10 10.98 3.38 -4.29
C LEU A 10 10.56 4.83 -4.04
N PRO A 11 10.16 5.19 -2.80
CA PRO A 11 9.92 6.57 -2.46
C PRO A 11 11.14 7.45 -2.72
N VAL A 12 10.89 8.63 -3.28
CA VAL A 12 11.90 9.66 -3.60
C VAL A 12 11.93 10.78 -2.56
N ASP A 13 10.84 10.92 -1.82
CA ASP A 13 10.65 11.87 -0.72
C ASP A 13 9.78 11.26 0.38
N PHE A 14 9.91 11.80 1.59
CA PHE A 14 9.27 11.28 2.78
C PHE A 14 8.74 12.42 3.64
N VAL A 15 7.64 12.16 4.33
CA VAL A 15 7.24 12.94 5.51
C VAL A 15 8.01 12.37 6.70
N VAL A 16 8.83 13.20 7.33
CA VAL A 16 9.71 12.80 8.43
C VAL A 16 9.37 13.55 9.72
N ALA A 17 9.62 12.91 10.87
CA ALA A 17 9.55 13.54 12.19
C ALA A 17 10.58 12.93 13.16
N GLU A 18 10.89 13.66 14.24
CA GLU A 18 11.80 13.19 15.31
C GLU A 18 11.17 12.07 16.16
N ASN A 19 9.85 12.03 16.25
CA ASN A 19 9.11 11.04 17.02
C ASN A 19 7.69 10.88 16.49
N MET A 20 7.01 9.84 16.96
CA MET A 20 5.65 9.47 16.54
C MET A 20 4.56 10.16 17.37
N ASN A 21 4.89 11.15 18.21
CA ASN A 21 3.91 11.81 19.07
C ASN A 21 2.99 12.71 18.25
N ASP A 22 1.76 12.88 18.74
CA ASP A 22 0.82 13.79 18.11
C ASP A 22 1.34 15.24 18.25
N GLY A 23 1.31 15.98 17.15
CA GLY A 23 1.82 17.36 17.10
C GLY A 23 3.35 17.49 16.92
N ALA A 24 4.07 16.40 16.71
CA ALA A 24 5.49 16.47 16.32
C ALA A 24 5.65 17.29 15.03
N ALA A 25 6.68 18.14 14.98
CA ALA A 25 6.99 18.90 13.78
C ALA A 25 7.40 17.96 12.64
N THR A 26 6.74 18.10 11.49
CA THR A 26 7.03 17.29 10.30
C THR A 26 7.82 18.10 9.27
N LYS A 27 8.63 17.40 8.47
CA LYS A 27 9.27 17.96 7.28
C LYS A 27 9.04 17.03 6.10
N ILE A 28 9.08 17.58 4.91
CA ILE A 28 9.17 16.80 3.68
C ILE A 28 10.61 16.95 3.19
N VAL A 29 11.29 15.82 3.03
CA VAL A 29 12.69 15.77 2.59
C VAL A 29 12.87 14.67 1.56
N THR A 30 13.87 14.80 0.71
CA THR A 30 14.24 13.71 -0.20
C THR A 30 14.85 12.54 0.58
N SER A 31 14.93 11.38 -0.06
CA SER A 31 15.56 10.18 0.53
C SER A 31 17.01 10.40 1.00
N GLN A 32 17.71 11.38 0.43
CA GLN A 32 19.11 11.70 0.75
C GLN A 32 19.25 12.70 1.90
N GLU A 33 18.16 13.33 2.33
CA GLU A 33 18.14 14.47 3.25
C GLU A 33 17.40 14.17 4.55
N ILE A 34 17.10 12.90 4.83
CA ILE A 34 16.50 12.49 6.10
C ILE A 34 17.47 12.85 7.23
N PRO A 35 17.09 13.76 8.16
CA PRO A 35 18.00 14.16 9.23
C PRO A 35 18.33 13.00 10.15
N GLN A 36 19.52 13.04 10.75
CA GLN A 36 19.92 12.04 11.74
C GLN A 36 18.91 12.04 12.91
N ALA A 37 18.53 10.84 13.37
CA ALA A 37 17.52 10.61 14.41
C ALA A 37 16.06 10.94 14.03
N TRP A 38 15.78 11.34 12.79
CA TRP A 38 14.41 11.44 12.27
C TRP A 38 14.01 10.13 11.58
N ALA A 39 12.72 9.80 11.63
CA ALA A 39 12.15 8.65 10.93
C ALA A 39 11.27 9.09 9.76
N GLY A 40 11.28 8.35 8.66
CA GLY A 40 10.27 8.46 7.60
C GLY A 40 8.99 7.77 8.03
N LEU A 41 7.90 8.51 8.11
CA LEU A 41 6.63 8.06 8.67
C LEU A 41 5.49 7.99 7.65
N ASP A 42 5.67 8.64 6.49
CA ASP A 42 4.80 8.55 5.33
C ASP A 42 5.61 8.88 4.06
N ILE A 43 5.08 8.53 2.90
CA ILE A 43 5.64 8.95 1.61
C ILE A 43 5.34 10.43 1.35
N GLY A 44 6.29 11.13 0.73
CA GLY A 44 6.12 12.52 0.35
C GLY A 44 5.27 12.71 -0.92
N PRO A 45 4.90 13.96 -1.24
CA PRO A 45 4.06 14.28 -2.40
C PRO A 45 4.68 13.91 -3.75
N ALA A 46 6.01 13.95 -3.90
CA ALA A 46 6.65 13.55 -5.15
C ALA A 46 6.54 12.03 -5.38
N THR A 47 6.65 11.24 -4.31
CA THR A 47 6.44 9.79 -4.33
C THR A 47 5.00 9.44 -4.62
N VAL A 48 4.04 10.11 -3.98
CA VAL A 48 2.60 9.93 -4.27
C VAL A 48 2.34 10.12 -5.77
N ARG A 49 2.88 11.19 -6.36
CA ARG A 49 2.75 11.45 -7.79
C ARG A 49 3.40 10.34 -8.63
N LEU A 50 4.63 9.97 -8.31
CA LEU A 50 5.36 8.90 -9.01
C LEU A 50 4.59 7.58 -9.03
N PHE A 51 4.08 7.16 -7.86
CA PHE A 51 3.32 5.93 -7.74
C PHE A 51 1.97 6.03 -8.45
N SER A 52 1.27 7.15 -8.32
CA SER A 52 0.00 7.37 -9.03
C SER A 52 0.17 7.28 -10.54
N GLU A 53 1.23 7.87 -11.10
CA GLU A 53 1.57 7.77 -12.52
C GLU A 53 1.88 6.31 -12.92
N ALA A 54 2.59 5.55 -12.07
CA ALA A 54 2.88 4.14 -12.33
C ALA A 54 1.64 3.24 -12.34
N LEU A 55 0.57 3.62 -11.63
CA LEU A 55 -0.69 2.87 -11.55
C LEU A 55 -1.61 3.09 -12.76
N GLN A 56 -1.49 4.21 -13.49
CA GLN A 56 -2.43 4.59 -14.56
C GLN A 56 -2.55 3.55 -15.69
N ASP A 57 -1.44 2.89 -16.02
CA ASP A 57 -1.38 1.92 -17.12
C ASP A 57 -1.71 0.49 -16.68
N ALA A 58 -1.90 0.27 -15.38
CA ALA A 58 -2.15 -1.06 -14.82
C ALA A 58 -3.51 -1.60 -15.26
N LYS A 59 -3.59 -2.92 -15.48
CA LYS A 59 -4.85 -3.64 -15.71
C LYS A 59 -5.33 -4.43 -14.50
N THR A 60 -4.40 -4.77 -13.62
CA THR A 60 -4.65 -5.39 -12.33
C THR A 60 -3.74 -4.75 -11.31
N ILE A 61 -4.30 -4.37 -10.16
CA ILE A 61 -3.56 -3.81 -9.03
C ILE A 61 -3.83 -4.69 -7.82
N ILE A 62 -2.76 -5.15 -7.18
CA ILE A 62 -2.83 -5.81 -5.87
C ILE A 62 -2.15 -4.87 -4.88
N TRP A 63 -2.88 -4.48 -3.84
CA TRP A 63 -2.38 -3.58 -2.81
C TRP A 63 -2.46 -4.24 -1.43
N ASN A 64 -1.30 -4.34 -0.78
CA ASN A 64 -1.14 -4.88 0.57
C ASN A 64 -0.15 -4.01 1.36
N GLY A 65 -0.65 -3.26 2.33
CA GLY A 65 0.13 -2.43 3.25
C GLY A 65 -0.03 -0.93 3.02
N PRO A 66 -0.30 -0.12 4.05
CA PRO A 66 -0.34 1.33 3.94
C PRO A 66 1.04 1.91 3.59
N MET A 67 1.07 3.17 3.15
CA MET A 67 2.32 3.85 2.75
C MET A 67 3.07 4.49 3.94
N GLY A 68 2.38 4.63 5.08
CA GLY A 68 2.86 5.29 6.27
C GLY A 68 2.01 4.94 7.50
N MET A 69 2.26 5.62 8.61
CA MET A 69 1.51 5.48 9.86
C MET A 69 0.12 6.15 9.78
N PHE A 70 -0.75 5.59 8.94
CA PHE A 70 -2.02 6.19 8.54
C PHE A 70 -3.05 6.34 9.67
N GLU A 71 -2.80 5.74 10.83
CA GLU A 71 -3.58 5.94 12.06
C GLU A 71 -3.40 7.34 12.63
N LYS A 72 -2.33 8.05 12.24
CA LYS A 72 -2.05 9.43 12.63
C LYS A 72 -2.26 10.36 11.45
N ASP A 73 -3.07 11.41 11.64
CA ASP A 73 -3.43 12.36 10.59
C ASP A 73 -2.21 12.96 9.87
N ALA A 74 -1.13 13.25 10.63
CA ALA A 74 0.12 13.80 10.10
C ALA A 74 0.83 12.87 9.10
N TYR A 75 0.57 11.57 9.15
CA TYR A 75 1.27 10.51 8.39
C TYR A 75 0.31 9.63 7.57
N SER A 76 -0.90 10.15 7.29
CA SER A 76 -1.97 9.41 6.59
C SER A 76 -2.13 9.80 5.13
N ARG A 77 -1.54 10.93 4.71
CA ARG A 77 -1.83 11.57 3.43
C ARG A 77 -1.36 10.73 2.25
N GLY A 78 -0.18 10.12 2.35
CA GLY A 78 0.36 9.23 1.33
C GLY A 78 -0.51 8.00 1.14
N THR A 79 -0.86 7.32 2.23
CA THR A 79 -1.76 6.15 2.21
C THR A 79 -3.11 6.49 1.56
N PHE A 80 -3.75 7.59 1.96
CA PHE A 80 -5.06 7.97 1.39
C PHE A 80 -4.97 8.44 -0.08
N ALA A 81 -3.86 9.06 -0.47
CA ALA A 81 -3.64 9.42 -1.86
C ALA A 81 -3.46 8.17 -2.74
N ILE A 82 -2.72 7.17 -2.28
CA ILE A 82 -2.59 5.89 -2.99
C ILE A 82 -3.91 5.13 -3.00
N ALA A 83 -4.68 5.12 -1.91
CA ALA A 83 -6.01 4.51 -1.88
C ALA A 83 -6.92 5.09 -2.98
N ARG A 84 -6.93 6.42 -3.13
CA ARG A 84 -7.68 7.11 -4.18
C ARG A 84 -7.14 6.79 -5.57
N ALA A 85 -5.82 6.80 -5.76
CA ALA A 85 -5.20 6.46 -7.04
C ALA A 85 -5.53 5.02 -7.48
N VAL A 86 -5.56 4.07 -6.55
CA VAL A 86 -5.98 2.68 -6.80
C VAL A 86 -7.47 2.61 -7.15
N ALA A 87 -8.32 3.33 -6.43
CA ALA A 87 -9.76 3.38 -6.68
C ALA A 87 -10.13 4.04 -8.03
N ASP A 88 -9.39 5.08 -8.42
CA ASP A 88 -9.59 5.81 -9.68
C ASP A 88 -9.00 5.08 -10.90
N ALA A 89 -8.19 4.03 -10.68
CA ALA A 89 -7.57 3.28 -11.75
C ALA A 89 -8.59 2.45 -12.54
N TYR A 90 -8.49 2.46 -13.86
CA TYR A 90 -9.29 1.59 -14.73
C TYR A 90 -8.69 0.17 -14.81
N ALA A 91 -8.65 -0.49 -13.65
CA ALA A 91 -8.02 -1.78 -13.41
C ALA A 91 -8.88 -2.65 -12.48
N THR A 92 -8.68 -3.96 -12.54
CA THR A 92 -9.14 -4.87 -11.46
C THR A 92 -8.32 -4.58 -10.21
N THR A 93 -8.96 -4.15 -9.13
CA THR A 93 -8.27 -3.74 -7.89
C THR A 93 -8.55 -4.71 -6.76
N ILE A 94 -7.49 -5.31 -6.24
CA ILE A 94 -7.51 -6.28 -5.15
C ILE A 94 -6.78 -5.68 -3.95
N VAL A 95 -7.50 -5.47 -2.86
CA VAL A 95 -6.93 -5.01 -1.60
C VAL A 95 -6.84 -6.19 -0.64
N GLY A 96 -5.68 -6.38 -0.02
CA GLY A 96 -5.46 -7.40 0.99
C GLY A 96 -4.79 -6.86 2.24
N GLY A 97 -4.97 -7.56 3.34
CA GLY A 97 -4.41 -7.18 4.66
C GLY A 97 -5.35 -6.23 5.43
N GLY A 98 -5.49 -6.49 6.73
CA GLY A 98 -6.44 -5.76 7.58
C GLY A 98 -6.18 -4.25 7.63
N ASP A 99 -4.92 -3.83 7.65
CA ASP A 99 -4.59 -2.40 7.69
C ASP A 99 -4.96 -1.68 6.39
N THR A 100 -4.74 -2.33 5.24
CA THR A 100 -5.12 -1.77 3.93
C THR A 100 -6.64 -1.66 3.79
N ASP A 101 -7.38 -2.65 4.30
CA ASP A 101 -8.84 -2.62 4.36
C ASP A 101 -9.34 -1.40 5.18
N VAL A 102 -8.78 -1.19 6.38
CA VAL A 102 -9.10 -0.02 7.19
C VAL A 102 -8.72 1.28 6.46
N ALA A 103 -7.60 1.29 5.74
CA ALA A 103 -7.15 2.46 5.00
C ALA A 103 -8.10 2.87 3.87
N VAL A 104 -8.59 1.92 3.05
CA VAL A 104 -9.54 2.23 1.96
C VAL A 104 -10.90 2.68 2.47
N HIS A 105 -11.36 2.13 3.60
CA HIS A 105 -12.57 2.58 4.27
C HIS A 105 -12.41 4.01 4.81
N LYS A 106 -11.32 4.30 5.52
CA LYS A 106 -11.03 5.65 6.02
C LYS A 106 -10.85 6.68 4.90
N ALA A 107 -10.29 6.26 3.76
CA ALA A 107 -10.15 7.10 2.57
C ALA A 107 -11.49 7.35 1.85
N GLY A 108 -12.55 6.60 2.17
CA GLY A 108 -13.88 6.72 1.58
C GLY A 108 -14.00 6.12 0.18
N VAL A 109 -13.16 5.14 -0.16
CA VAL A 109 -13.07 4.56 -1.52
C VAL A 109 -13.33 3.06 -1.58
N ALA A 110 -13.75 2.44 -0.48
CA ALA A 110 -13.98 0.99 -0.39
C ALA A 110 -14.93 0.48 -1.50
N ASP A 111 -16.02 1.20 -1.78
CA ASP A 111 -17.01 0.83 -2.80
C ASP A 111 -16.47 0.87 -4.24
N SER A 112 -15.32 1.51 -4.45
CA SER A 112 -14.65 1.60 -5.76
C SER A 112 -13.56 0.53 -5.93
N ILE A 113 -13.30 -0.30 -4.91
CA ILE A 113 -12.37 -1.41 -4.99
C ILE A 113 -13.10 -2.65 -5.54
N THR A 114 -12.49 -3.36 -6.49
CA THR A 114 -13.12 -4.54 -7.12
C THR A 114 -13.28 -5.69 -6.11
N PHE A 115 -12.27 -5.93 -5.28
CA PHE A 115 -12.32 -6.94 -4.23
C PHE A 115 -11.48 -6.54 -3.02
N ILE A 116 -12.07 -6.63 -1.84
CA ILE A 116 -11.38 -6.45 -0.55
C ILE A 116 -11.33 -7.81 0.15
N SER A 117 -10.14 -8.35 0.34
CA SER A 117 -9.92 -9.61 1.04
C SER A 117 -10.08 -9.43 2.55
N THR A 118 -10.99 -10.18 3.15
CA THR A 118 -11.11 -10.34 4.61
C THR A 118 -10.26 -11.48 5.15
N GLY A 119 -9.45 -12.14 4.31
CA GLY A 119 -8.63 -13.29 4.67
C GLY A 119 -7.36 -12.95 5.46
N GLY A 120 -7.01 -11.67 5.57
CA GLY A 120 -5.81 -11.21 6.30
C GLY A 120 -4.56 -11.97 5.86
N GLY A 121 -3.96 -12.71 6.79
CA GLY A 121 -2.78 -13.55 6.53
C GLY A 121 -3.01 -14.63 5.47
N ALA A 122 -4.20 -15.24 5.41
CA ALA A 122 -4.48 -16.30 4.42
C ALA A 122 -4.41 -15.77 2.98
N SER A 123 -4.86 -14.54 2.72
CA SER A 123 -4.70 -13.95 1.38
C SER A 123 -3.24 -13.68 1.01
N LEU A 124 -2.40 -13.35 1.99
CA LEU A 124 -0.97 -13.15 1.74
C LEU A 124 -0.28 -14.49 1.49
N GLU A 125 -0.55 -15.51 2.31
CA GLU A 125 -0.03 -16.86 2.11
C GLU A 125 -0.42 -17.45 0.75
N PHE A 126 -1.64 -17.18 0.30
CA PHE A 126 -2.09 -17.56 -1.04
C PHE A 126 -1.29 -16.84 -2.14
N LEU A 127 -1.06 -15.52 -2.00
CA LEU A 127 -0.26 -14.73 -2.94
C LEU A 127 1.24 -15.11 -2.93
N GLU A 128 1.74 -15.62 -1.81
CA GLU A 128 3.08 -16.22 -1.70
C GLU A 128 3.19 -17.57 -2.42
N GLY A 129 2.07 -18.12 -2.92
CA GLY A 129 2.01 -19.40 -3.63
C GLY A 129 1.97 -20.60 -2.69
N LYS A 130 1.65 -20.41 -1.40
CA LYS A 130 1.50 -21.51 -0.45
C LYS A 130 0.17 -22.22 -0.67
N GLU A 131 0.19 -23.53 -0.48
CA GLU A 131 -1.03 -24.31 -0.39
C GLU A 131 -1.73 -24.03 0.94
N LEU A 132 -2.97 -23.54 0.88
CA LEU A 132 -3.77 -23.32 2.08
C LEU A 132 -4.49 -24.63 2.44
N PRO A 133 -4.30 -25.21 3.65
CA PRO A 133 -4.91 -26.48 4.02
C PRO A 133 -6.42 -26.52 3.85
N GLY A 134 -7.10 -25.40 4.13
CA GLY A 134 -8.55 -25.27 3.95
C GLY A 134 -9.00 -25.29 2.49
N LEU A 135 -8.17 -24.84 1.55
CA LEU A 135 -8.46 -24.92 0.11
C LEU A 135 -8.11 -26.31 -0.44
N ALA A 136 -6.99 -26.89 0.01
CA ALA A 136 -6.55 -28.23 -0.38
C ALA A 136 -7.57 -29.32 0.00
N ALA A 137 -8.24 -29.15 1.14
CA ALA A 137 -9.31 -30.07 1.57
C ALA A 137 -10.59 -29.98 0.72
N LEU A 138 -10.75 -28.92 -0.09
CA LEU A 138 -11.94 -28.66 -0.91
C LEU A 138 -11.70 -28.89 -2.41
N THR A 139 -10.45 -29.02 -2.84
CA THR A 139 -10.13 -29.42 -4.20
C THR A 139 -10.72 -30.80 -4.48
N ASP A 140 -11.38 -30.95 -5.63
CA ASP A 140 -11.86 -32.24 -6.12
C ASP A 140 -10.62 -33.11 -6.39
N ASP A 141 -10.17 -33.86 -5.38
CA ASP A 141 -9.35 -35.06 -5.57
C ASP A 141 -10.23 -36.11 -6.26
N LYS A 142 -10.50 -35.89 -7.55
CA LYS A 142 -11.01 -36.90 -8.47
C LYS A 142 -9.93 -37.21 -9.50
N ASN A 143 -8.95 -37.99 -9.04
CA ASN A 143 -7.94 -38.73 -9.80
C ASN A 143 -6.87 -37.92 -10.55
#